data_AF-A0A256XX54-F1
#
_entry.id   AF-A0A256XX54-F1
#
_cell.length_a   1.000
_cell.length_b   1.000
_cell.length_c   1.000
_cell.angle_alpha   90.00
_cell.angle_beta   90.00
_cell.angle_gamma   90.00
#
_symmetry.space_group_name_H-M   'P 1'
#
loop_
_entity.id
_entity.type
_entity.pdbx_description
1 polymer ?
#
loop_
_entity_poly.entity_id
_entity_poly.type
_entity_poly.pdbx_seq_one_letter_code
_entity_poly.pdbx_strand_id
1 'polypeptide(L)'
;MVLVYIDSRKSLFLDTKDYEYFIGYIDESGSIRDLFFDSFLFLGIVAPSGGSYETGTATKDDWRWFLNAILGPGGQVDKLVEAHKNICNILERCNIIKLIVMILRPPPNLSYEERISLVKWYINECLKDFQRIQYDKIRLVGFYWMSESVGKDDTDLVRKVSNIIHNKNLSFYWIPYYFAQGVDAWKDLGFDYVML
;
A
#
# COMPACT_ATOMS: atom_id res chain seq x y z
N MET A 1 -3.42 11.61 3.06
CA MET A 1 -3.21 10.28 2.47
C MET A 1 -4.58 9.71 2.12
N VAL A 2 -4.69 8.99 1.00
CA VAL A 2 -5.91 8.30 0.56
C VAL A 2 -5.70 6.79 0.64
N LEU A 3 -6.70 6.06 1.13
CA LEU A 3 -6.74 4.60 1.06
C LEU A 3 -7.43 4.20 -0.24
N VAL A 4 -6.76 3.38 -1.04
CA VAL A 4 -7.27 2.87 -2.30
C VAL A 4 -7.38 1.34 -2.19
N TYR A 5 -8.61 0.85 -2.27
CA TYR A 5 -8.89 -0.59 -2.17
C TYR A 5 -8.79 -1.25 -3.54
N ILE A 6 -7.90 -2.22 -3.70
CA ILE A 6 -7.70 -3.00 -4.92
C ILE A 6 -7.72 -4.47 -4.57
N ASP A 7 -8.79 -5.16 -4.94
CA ASP A 7 -8.95 -6.59 -4.67
C ASP A 7 -9.85 -7.27 -5.71
N SER A 8 -10.28 -8.51 -5.50
CA SER A 8 -11.05 -9.25 -6.52
C SER A 8 -12.38 -8.59 -6.92
N ARG A 9 -12.88 -7.62 -6.13
CA ARG A 9 -14.05 -6.80 -6.44
C ARG A 9 -13.67 -5.70 -7.42
N LYS A 10 -13.81 -5.98 -8.71
CA LYS A 10 -13.45 -5.06 -9.81
C LYS A 10 -14.05 -3.65 -9.72
N SER A 11 -15.19 -3.48 -9.05
CA SER A 11 -15.83 -2.18 -8.85
C SER A 11 -15.00 -1.20 -7.99
N LEU A 12 -13.97 -1.69 -7.31
CA LEU A 12 -13.07 -0.86 -6.50
C LEU A 12 -11.90 -0.27 -7.32
N PHE A 13 -11.70 -0.72 -8.56
CA PHE A 13 -10.66 -0.20 -9.41
C PHE A 13 -11.04 1.21 -9.86
N LEU A 14 -10.08 2.12 -9.70
CA LEU A 14 -10.24 3.50 -10.10
C LEU A 14 -9.77 3.69 -11.55
N ASP A 15 -10.37 4.65 -12.23
CA ASP A 15 -9.91 5.20 -13.49
C ASP A 15 -9.09 6.47 -13.27
N THR A 16 -8.40 6.93 -14.32
CA THR A 16 -7.55 8.13 -14.29
C THR A 16 -8.34 9.34 -13.75
N LYS A 17 -9.62 9.47 -14.11
CA LYS A 17 -10.45 10.59 -13.65
C LYS A 17 -10.72 10.58 -12.15
N ASP A 18 -10.86 9.41 -11.54
CA ASP A 18 -11.06 9.30 -10.10
C ASP A 18 -9.81 9.76 -9.34
N TYR A 19 -8.63 9.40 -9.85
CA TYR A 19 -7.36 9.88 -9.28
C TYR A 19 -7.18 11.38 -9.43
N GLU A 20 -7.61 11.99 -10.54
CA GLU A 20 -7.60 13.46 -10.68
C GLU A 20 -8.37 14.14 -9.56
N TYR A 21 -9.50 13.57 -9.13
CA TYR A 21 -10.31 14.10 -8.04
C TYR A 21 -9.67 13.94 -6.65
N PHE A 22 -8.77 12.98 -6.48
CA PHE A 22 -7.98 12.87 -5.25
C PHE A 22 -6.78 13.81 -5.25
N ILE A 23 -6.11 13.98 -6.39
CA ILE A 23 -4.90 14.80 -6.50
C ILE A 23 -5.24 16.28 -6.53
N GLY A 24 -6.31 16.68 -7.21
CA GLY A 24 -6.73 18.07 -7.35
C GLY A 24 -7.72 18.48 -6.26
N TYR A 25 -7.53 19.68 -5.69
CA TYR A 25 -8.57 20.37 -4.94
C TYR A 25 -9.55 21.02 -5.94
N ILE A 26 -10.81 20.60 -5.88
CA ILE A 26 -11.87 21.04 -6.78
C ILE A 26 -12.79 22.00 -6.02
N ASP A 27 -13.04 23.17 -6.61
CA ASP A 27 -13.98 24.14 -6.03
C ASP A 27 -15.45 23.80 -6.36
N GLU A 28 -16.38 24.59 -5.81
CA GLU A 28 -17.83 24.42 -6.02
C GLU A 28 -18.26 24.53 -7.49
N SER A 29 -17.43 25.13 -8.36
CA SER A 29 -17.69 25.25 -9.80
C SER A 29 -17.16 24.05 -10.60
N GLY A 30 -16.51 23.09 -9.95
CA GLY A 30 -15.89 21.93 -10.60
C GLY A 30 -14.49 22.22 -11.16
N SER A 31 -13.89 23.37 -10.84
CA SER A 31 -12.56 23.75 -11.32
C SER A 31 -11.47 23.26 -10.38
N ILE A 32 -10.39 22.71 -10.94
CA ILE A 32 -9.19 22.34 -10.16
C ILE A 32 -8.43 23.62 -9.80
N ARG A 33 -8.26 23.89 -8.51
CA ARG A 33 -7.64 25.11 -7.98
C ARG A 33 -6.30 24.90 -7.29
N ASP A 34 -6.09 23.73 -6.70
CA ASP A 34 -4.86 23.40 -5.99
C ASP A 34 -4.57 21.88 -6.07
N LEU A 35 -3.43 21.48 -5.53
CA LEU A 35 -3.10 20.11 -5.18
C LEU A 35 -3.75 19.77 -3.83
N PHE A 36 -4.17 18.53 -3.65
CA PHE A 36 -4.81 18.05 -2.43
C PHE A 36 -4.04 16.85 -1.85
N PHE A 37 -4.39 15.61 -2.22
CA PHE A 37 -3.68 14.45 -1.72
C PHE A 37 -2.42 14.14 -2.52
N ASP A 38 -1.33 13.85 -1.81
CA ASP A 38 -0.02 13.50 -2.39
C ASP A 38 0.43 12.08 -2.01
N SER A 39 -0.36 11.36 -1.22
CA SER A 39 0.03 10.07 -0.63
C SER A 39 -1.10 9.05 -0.76
N PHE A 40 -0.79 7.88 -1.31
CA PHE A 40 -1.75 6.83 -1.67
C PHE A 40 -1.32 5.49 -1.07
N LEU A 41 -2.18 4.92 -0.24
CA LEU A 41 -2.00 3.60 0.36
C LEU A 41 -2.89 2.59 -0.35
N PHE A 42 -2.26 1.63 -1.03
CA PHE A 42 -2.95 0.54 -1.72
C PHE A 42 -3.11 -0.66 -0.79
N LEU A 43 -4.36 -1.07 -0.55
CA LEU A 43 -4.72 -2.25 0.23
C LEU A 43 -5.82 -3.05 -0.45
N GLY A 44 -6.12 -4.24 0.06
CA GLY A 44 -7.21 -5.08 -0.43
C GLY A 44 -7.59 -6.11 0.61
N ILE A 45 -8.80 -6.67 0.49
CA ILE A 45 -9.31 -7.64 1.47
C ILE A 45 -9.46 -9.02 0.84
N VAL A 46 -10.10 -9.10 -0.34
CA VAL A 46 -10.50 -10.37 -0.96
C VAL A 46 -9.61 -10.73 -2.15
N ALA A 47 -8.99 -11.88 -2.09
CA ALA A 47 -8.15 -12.41 -3.16
C ALA A 47 -8.98 -13.01 -4.31
N PRO A 48 -8.44 -13.09 -5.55
CA PRO A 48 -9.09 -13.76 -6.68
C PRO A 48 -9.42 -15.23 -6.42
N SER A 49 -8.61 -15.94 -5.64
CA SER A 49 -8.87 -17.32 -5.22
C SER A 49 -10.06 -17.47 -4.24
N GLY A 50 -10.61 -16.36 -3.75
CA GLY A 50 -11.58 -16.34 -2.65
C GLY A 50 -10.94 -16.29 -1.26
N GLY A 51 -9.61 -16.38 -1.16
CA GLY A 51 -8.87 -16.16 0.10
C GLY A 51 -8.93 -14.70 0.59
N SER A 52 -8.43 -14.45 1.79
CA SER A 52 -8.37 -13.13 2.41
C SER A 52 -6.93 -12.72 2.68
N TYR A 53 -6.61 -11.48 2.36
CA TYR A 53 -5.33 -10.84 2.64
C TYR A 53 -5.17 -10.47 4.13
N GLU A 54 -6.28 -10.40 4.88
CA GLU A 54 -6.32 -10.05 6.31
C GLU A 54 -6.16 -11.26 7.22
N THR A 55 -6.80 -12.38 6.85
CA THR A 55 -6.76 -13.60 7.67
C THR A 55 -5.65 -14.57 7.25
N GLY A 56 -4.93 -14.25 6.17
CA GLY A 56 -3.81 -15.04 5.68
C GLY A 56 -4.23 -16.32 4.96
N THR A 57 -5.40 -16.32 4.31
CA THR A 57 -5.87 -17.45 3.50
C THR A 57 -5.59 -17.26 2.00
N ALA A 58 -5.06 -16.10 1.59
CA ALA A 58 -4.63 -15.86 0.22
C ALA A 58 -3.34 -16.63 -0.15
N THR A 59 -3.29 -17.12 -1.39
CA THR A 59 -2.16 -17.88 -1.93
C THR A 59 -1.04 -16.97 -2.42
N LYS A 60 0.16 -17.53 -2.65
CA LYS A 60 1.28 -16.78 -3.24
C LYS A 60 0.94 -16.17 -4.62
N ASP A 61 0.09 -16.83 -5.41
CA ASP A 61 -0.34 -16.30 -6.71
C ASP A 61 -1.32 -15.14 -6.55
N ASP A 62 -2.14 -15.12 -5.51
CA ASP A 62 -2.96 -13.95 -5.16
C ASP A 62 -2.08 -12.75 -4.76
N TRP A 63 -0.97 -12.99 -4.05
CA TRP A 63 -0.02 -11.93 -3.70
C TRP A 63 0.62 -11.32 -4.95
N ARG A 64 0.98 -12.15 -5.93
CA ARG A 64 1.46 -11.67 -7.25
C ARG A 64 0.38 -10.92 -8.01
N TRP A 65 -0.85 -11.43 -8.00
CA TRP A 65 -1.98 -10.79 -8.66
C TRP A 65 -2.19 -9.38 -8.10
N PHE A 66 -2.15 -9.20 -6.77
CA PHE A 66 -2.30 -7.90 -6.15
C PHE A 66 -1.21 -6.92 -6.62
N LEU A 67 0.07 -7.32 -6.60
CA LEU A 67 1.17 -6.50 -7.15
C LEU A 67 0.96 -6.15 -8.62
N ASN A 68 0.52 -7.09 -9.44
CA ASN A 68 0.26 -6.83 -10.85
C ASN A 68 -0.94 -5.88 -11.06
N ALA A 69 -1.98 -5.96 -10.21
CA ALA A 69 -3.12 -5.06 -10.27
C ALA A 69 -2.73 -3.60 -9.95
N ILE A 70 -1.76 -3.40 -9.06
CA ILE A 70 -1.29 -2.06 -8.67
C ILE A 70 -0.15 -1.54 -9.56
N LEU A 71 0.92 -2.31 -9.73
CA LEU A 71 2.20 -1.92 -10.33
C LEU A 71 2.46 -2.61 -11.69
N GLY A 72 1.60 -3.51 -12.13
CA GLY A 72 1.67 -4.12 -13.45
C GLY A 72 1.37 -3.11 -14.57
N PRO A 73 1.78 -3.38 -15.82
CA PRO A 73 1.46 -2.51 -16.95
C PRO A 73 -0.05 -2.30 -17.10
N GLY A 74 -0.49 -1.04 -17.17
CA GLY A 74 -1.91 -0.65 -17.18
C GLY A 74 -2.60 -0.78 -15.81
N GLY A 75 -1.84 -1.05 -14.75
CA GLY A 75 -2.31 -1.15 -13.38
C GLY A 75 -2.72 0.21 -12.79
N GLN A 76 -3.11 0.19 -11.53
CA GLN A 76 -3.62 1.38 -10.83
C GLN A 76 -2.60 2.51 -10.72
N VAL A 77 -1.32 2.20 -10.56
CA VAL A 77 -0.28 3.23 -10.48
C VAL A 77 -0.05 3.92 -11.82
N ASP A 78 -0.20 3.23 -12.95
CA ASP A 78 -0.10 3.87 -14.27
C ASP A 78 -1.21 4.92 -14.46
N LYS A 79 -2.44 4.59 -14.06
CA LYS A 79 -3.58 5.52 -14.05
C LYS A 79 -3.37 6.70 -13.10
N LEU A 80 -2.83 6.44 -11.91
CA LEU A 80 -2.47 7.48 -10.94
C LEU A 80 -1.39 8.42 -11.48
N VAL A 81 -0.37 7.89 -12.16
CA VAL A 81 0.68 8.68 -12.81
C VAL A 81 0.11 9.55 -13.93
N GLU A 82 -0.79 9.00 -14.75
CA GLU A 82 -1.47 9.77 -15.80
C GLU A 82 -2.30 10.92 -15.19
N ALA A 83 -3.10 10.63 -14.17
CA ALA A 83 -3.89 11.64 -13.46
C ALA A 83 -3.01 12.74 -12.87
N HIS A 84 -1.89 12.36 -12.24
CA HIS A 84 -0.95 13.33 -11.69
C HIS A 84 -0.35 14.22 -12.78
N LYS A 85 0.03 13.67 -13.94
CA LYS A 85 0.49 14.47 -15.10
C LYS A 85 -0.58 15.46 -15.57
N ASN A 86 -1.84 15.04 -15.63
CA ASN A 86 -2.95 15.91 -16.05
C ASN A 86 -3.13 17.08 -15.07
N ILE A 87 -3.21 16.81 -13.76
CA ILE A 87 -3.34 17.85 -12.73
C ILE A 87 -2.14 18.80 -12.75
N CYS A 88 -0.93 18.25 -12.89
CA CYS A 88 0.28 19.04 -13.00
C CYS A 88 0.27 20.01 -14.18
N ASN A 89 -0.24 19.56 -15.33
CA ASN A 89 -0.35 20.39 -16.52
C ASN A 89 -1.39 21.49 -16.34
N ILE A 90 -2.54 21.20 -15.71
CA ILE A 90 -3.60 22.17 -15.44
C ILE A 90 -3.12 23.28 -14.49
N LEU A 91 -2.34 22.92 -13.46
CA LEU A 91 -1.90 23.85 -12.43
C LEU A 91 -0.53 24.48 -12.71
N GLU A 92 0.16 24.06 -13.77
CA GLU A 92 1.55 24.42 -14.09
C GLU A 92 2.54 24.20 -12.92
N ARG A 93 2.23 23.25 -12.02
CA ARG A 93 3.07 22.84 -10.88
C ARG A 93 2.75 21.41 -10.45
N CYS A 94 3.66 20.75 -9.74
CA CYS A 94 3.45 19.40 -9.20
C CYS A 94 3.94 19.26 -7.76
N ASN A 95 3.42 18.26 -7.06
CA ASN A 95 4.06 17.63 -5.90
C ASN A 95 4.71 16.30 -6.30
N ILE A 96 5.20 15.56 -5.29
CA ILE A 96 5.66 14.17 -5.44
C ILE A 96 4.58 13.26 -4.88
N ILE A 97 4.16 12.28 -5.67
CA ILE A 97 3.26 11.21 -5.22
C ILE A 97 4.03 10.19 -4.38
N LYS A 98 3.53 9.92 -3.18
CA LYS A 98 4.05 8.93 -2.24
C LYS A 98 3.16 7.69 -2.28
N LEU A 99 3.75 6.54 -2.57
CA LEU A 99 3.07 5.25 -2.57
C LEU A 99 3.38 4.47 -1.29
N ILE A 100 2.34 3.87 -0.72
CA ILE A 100 2.43 2.91 0.36
C ILE A 100 1.68 1.66 -0.10
N VAL A 101 2.29 0.48 0.03
CA VAL A 101 1.70 -0.78 -0.42
C VAL A 101 1.49 -1.69 0.78
N MET A 102 0.33 -2.34 0.89
CA MET A 102 0.11 -3.29 1.99
C MET A 102 1.07 -4.48 1.94
N ILE A 103 1.43 -4.99 3.11
CA ILE A 103 1.98 -6.33 3.32
C ILE A 103 0.81 -7.20 3.75
N LEU A 104 0.46 -8.14 2.88
CA LEU A 104 -0.58 -9.12 3.09
C LEU A 104 -0.19 -10.01 4.29
N ARG A 105 -1.18 -10.49 5.05
CA ARG A 105 -0.91 -11.38 6.18
C ARG A 105 -0.38 -12.73 5.67
N PRO A 106 0.86 -13.14 6.03
CA PRO A 106 1.36 -14.45 5.63
C PRO A 106 0.55 -15.56 6.31
N PRO A 107 0.26 -16.68 5.61
CA PRO A 107 -0.61 -17.73 6.15
C PRO A 107 -0.17 -18.23 7.53
N PRO A 108 -1.10 -18.36 8.49
CA PRO A 108 -0.77 -18.67 9.88
C PRO A 108 -0.30 -20.11 10.08
N ASN A 109 -0.55 -21.00 9.12
CA ASN A 109 -0.10 -22.39 9.13
C ASN A 109 1.37 -22.57 8.68
N LEU A 110 2.00 -21.52 8.14
CA LEU A 110 3.42 -21.54 7.81
C LEU A 110 4.27 -21.34 9.06
N SER A 111 5.46 -21.93 9.06
CA SER A 111 6.46 -21.65 10.09
C SER A 111 6.91 -20.18 10.06
N TYR A 112 7.47 -19.71 11.18
CA TYR A 112 8.01 -18.34 11.28
C TYR A 112 8.97 -18.00 10.14
N GLU A 113 9.92 -18.89 9.82
CA GLU A 113 10.91 -18.67 8.75
C GLU A 113 10.28 -18.64 7.35
N GLU A 114 9.24 -19.45 7.09
CA GLU A 114 8.49 -19.41 5.84
C GLU A 114 7.69 -18.12 5.71
N ARG A 115 7.05 -17.65 6.79
CA ARG A 115 6.32 -16.37 6.81
C ARG A 115 7.27 -15.19 6.52
N ILE A 116 8.45 -15.16 7.16
CA ILE A 116 9.49 -14.16 6.89
C ILE A 116 10.00 -14.23 5.46
N SER A 117 10.26 -15.43 4.94
CA SER A 117 10.73 -15.62 3.57
C SER A 117 9.70 -15.14 2.54
N LEU A 118 8.41 -15.41 2.79
CA LEU A 118 7.32 -14.97 1.94
C LEU A 118 7.19 -13.43 1.93
N VAL A 119 7.17 -12.79 3.10
CA VAL A 119 7.10 -11.33 3.20
C VAL A 119 8.33 -10.66 2.56
N LYS A 120 9.52 -11.19 2.81
CA LYS A 120 10.76 -10.69 2.19
C LYS A 120 10.73 -10.80 0.67
N TRP A 121 10.27 -11.93 0.14
CA TRP A 121 10.07 -12.12 -1.30
C TRP A 121 9.08 -11.09 -1.85
N TYR A 122 7.93 -10.90 -1.19
CA TYR A 122 6.91 -9.95 -1.61
C TYR A 122 7.42 -8.50 -1.66
N ILE A 123 8.12 -8.04 -0.62
CA ILE A 123 8.74 -6.70 -0.58
C ILE A 123 9.71 -6.51 -1.74
N ASN A 124 10.53 -7.53 -2.05
CA ASN A 124 11.49 -7.46 -3.14
C ASN A 124 10.79 -7.40 -4.52
N GLU A 125 9.73 -8.18 -4.73
CA GLU A 125 8.95 -8.13 -5.97
C GLU A 125 8.26 -6.77 -6.13
N CYS A 126 7.68 -6.22 -5.06
CA CYS A 126 7.09 -4.88 -5.08
C CYS A 126 8.12 -3.82 -5.49
N LEU A 127 9.34 -3.88 -4.95
CA LEU A 127 10.41 -2.94 -5.30
C LEU A 127 10.85 -3.10 -6.76
N LYS A 128 10.97 -4.33 -7.24
CA LYS A 128 11.31 -4.64 -8.62
C LYS A 128 10.23 -4.12 -9.60
N ASP A 129 8.96 -4.33 -9.27
CA ASP A 129 7.85 -3.83 -10.08
C ASP A 129 7.80 -2.30 -10.09
N PHE A 130 8.04 -1.66 -8.93
CA PHE A 130 8.09 -0.21 -8.85
C PHE A 130 9.23 0.41 -9.69
N GLN A 131 10.38 -0.25 -9.81
CA GLN A 131 11.49 0.23 -10.66
C GLN A 131 11.12 0.35 -12.15
N ARG A 132 10.08 -0.36 -12.61
CA ARG A 132 9.59 -0.22 -14.00
C ARG A 132 8.87 1.10 -14.24
N ILE A 133 8.42 1.78 -13.18
CA ILE A 133 7.66 3.02 -13.27
C ILE A 133 8.62 4.19 -13.50
N GLN A 134 8.74 4.59 -14.76
CA GLN A 134 9.60 5.69 -15.19
C GLN A 134 8.90 7.04 -15.01
N TYR A 135 8.73 7.46 -13.76
CA TYR A 135 8.19 8.77 -13.42
C TYR A 135 8.95 9.40 -12.25
N ASP A 136 9.52 10.58 -12.47
CA ASP A 136 10.43 11.23 -11.52
C ASP A 136 9.71 11.80 -10.29
N LYS A 137 8.39 12.03 -10.39
CA LYS A 137 7.53 12.57 -9.32
C LYS A 137 6.72 11.51 -8.59
N ILE A 138 7.16 10.24 -8.59
CA ILE A 138 6.58 9.20 -7.74
C ILE A 138 7.65 8.49 -6.91
N ARG A 139 7.31 8.15 -5.67
CA ARG A 139 8.19 7.46 -4.72
C ARG A 139 7.41 6.39 -3.99
N LEU A 140 7.93 5.16 -3.96
CA LEU A 140 7.52 4.17 -2.97
C LEU A 140 8.17 4.54 -1.64
N VAL A 141 7.36 4.95 -0.67
CA VAL A 141 7.85 5.46 0.63
C VAL A 141 7.74 4.43 1.75
N GLY A 142 6.96 3.37 1.55
CA GLY A 142 6.85 2.34 2.57
C GLY A 142 5.79 1.30 2.35
N PHE A 143 5.58 0.53 3.41
CA PHE A 143 4.63 -0.57 3.44
C PHE A 143 3.68 -0.46 4.62
N TYR A 144 2.45 -0.92 4.42
CA TYR A 144 1.40 -0.95 5.43
C TYR A 144 1.19 -2.38 5.95
N TRP A 145 1.18 -2.61 7.27
CA TRP A 145 0.89 -3.93 7.82
C TRP A 145 -0.62 -4.22 7.83
N MET A 146 -1.07 -5.25 7.09
CA MET A 146 -2.51 -5.50 6.90
C MET A 146 -3.24 -5.89 8.18
N SER A 147 -2.59 -6.58 9.12
CA SER A 147 -3.29 -7.00 10.34
C SER A 147 -3.46 -5.80 11.29
N GLU A 148 -4.71 -5.45 11.57
CA GLU A 148 -5.06 -4.35 12.49
C GLU A 148 -4.79 -4.65 13.98
N SER A 149 -4.10 -5.76 14.28
CA SER A 149 -3.73 -6.17 15.64
C SER A 149 -2.42 -6.93 15.61
N VAL A 150 -1.55 -6.67 16.58
CA VAL A 150 -0.29 -7.41 16.74
C VAL A 150 -0.34 -8.12 18.09
N GLY A 151 -0.87 -9.36 18.05
CA GLY A 151 -0.85 -10.26 19.20
C GLY A 151 0.55 -10.83 19.45
N LYS A 152 0.67 -11.62 20.53
CA LYS A 152 1.94 -12.26 20.93
C LYS A 152 2.54 -13.11 19.81
N ASP A 153 1.72 -13.85 19.08
CA ASP A 153 2.16 -14.77 18.02
C ASP A 153 2.72 -14.06 16.77
N ASP A 154 2.35 -12.79 16.57
CA ASP A 154 2.80 -11.98 15.41
C ASP A 154 3.85 -10.93 15.81
N THR A 155 4.16 -10.77 17.11
CA THR A 155 5.08 -9.73 17.61
C THR A 155 6.49 -9.84 17.00
N ASP A 156 7.11 -11.01 17.06
CA ASP A 156 8.46 -11.21 16.54
C ASP A 156 8.51 -11.12 15.01
N LEU A 157 7.43 -11.58 14.35
CA LEU A 157 7.25 -11.46 12.91
C LEU A 157 7.24 -9.98 12.49
N VAL A 158 6.41 -9.17 13.14
CA VAL A 158 6.27 -7.73 12.85
C VAL A 158 7.59 -7.01 13.07
N ARG A 159 8.30 -7.27 14.18
CA ARG A 159 9.63 -6.69 14.42
C ARG A 159 10.65 -7.07 13.34
N LYS A 160 10.63 -8.33 12.90
CA LYS A 160 11.53 -8.79 11.84
C LYS A 160 11.19 -8.16 10.49
N VAL A 161 9.90 -8.01 10.18
CA VAL A 161 9.42 -7.32 8.97
C VAL A 161 9.79 -5.83 9.00
N SER A 162 9.59 -5.16 10.13
CA SER A 162 10.05 -3.78 10.35
C SER A 162 11.54 -3.62 10.00
N ASN A 163 12.40 -4.46 10.57
CA ASN A 163 13.84 -4.46 10.26
C ASN A 163 14.13 -4.66 8.76
N ILE A 164 13.38 -5.53 8.06
CA ILE A 164 13.54 -5.73 6.61
C ILE A 164 13.20 -4.47 5.83
N ILE A 165 12.14 -3.77 6.22
CA ILE A 165 11.67 -2.52 5.59
C ILE A 165 12.66 -1.38 5.87
N HIS A 166 13.10 -1.20 7.11
CA HIS A 166 14.05 -0.16 7.49
C HIS A 166 15.42 -0.34 6.83
N ASN A 167 15.90 -1.57 6.67
CA ASN A 167 17.14 -1.86 5.92
C ASN A 167 17.07 -1.46 4.44
N LYS A 168 15.88 -1.16 3.92
CA LYS A 168 15.65 -0.65 2.56
C LYS A 168 15.40 0.86 2.53
N ASN A 169 15.57 1.55 3.66
CA ASN A 169 15.28 2.98 3.85
C ASN A 169 13.83 3.35 3.53
N LEU A 170 12.89 2.47 3.89
CA LEU A 170 11.46 2.65 3.72
C LEU A 170 10.78 2.73 5.09
N SER A 171 9.58 3.32 5.14
CA SER A 171 8.81 3.43 6.37
C SER A 171 7.77 2.31 6.51
N PHE A 172 7.43 1.99 7.76
CA PHE A 172 6.45 0.98 8.12
C PHE A 172 5.22 1.62 8.76
N TYR A 173 4.06 1.42 8.12
CA TYR A 173 2.78 2.07 8.45
C TYR A 173 1.81 1.07 9.08
N TRP A 174 0.96 1.55 9.98
CA TRP A 174 -0.06 0.72 10.62
C TRP A 174 -1.34 1.51 10.95
N ILE A 175 -2.48 0.85 10.82
CA ILE A 175 -3.82 1.35 11.09
C ILE A 175 -4.45 0.28 11.99
N PRO A 176 -4.21 0.34 13.31
CA PRO A 176 -4.86 -0.56 14.25
C PRO A 176 -6.33 -0.21 14.43
N TYR A 177 -7.16 -1.21 14.77
CA TYR A 177 -8.46 -0.89 15.35
C TYR A 177 -8.27 -0.32 16.77
N TYR A 178 -9.27 0.41 17.27
CA TYR A 178 -9.13 1.23 18.50
C TYR A 178 -8.57 0.51 19.74
N PHE A 179 -8.86 -0.80 19.90
CA PHE A 179 -8.37 -1.63 21.01
C PHE A 179 -7.39 -2.72 20.56
N ALA A 180 -6.63 -2.46 19.50
CA ALA A 180 -5.69 -3.43 18.94
C ALA A 180 -4.64 -3.86 19.96
N GLN A 181 -4.34 -5.16 19.98
CA GLN A 181 -3.19 -5.63 20.74
C GLN A 181 -1.91 -5.06 20.12
N GLY A 182 -0.98 -4.66 20.98
CA GLY A 182 0.30 -4.07 20.56
C GLY A 182 0.24 -2.57 20.24
N VAL A 183 -0.93 -1.94 20.28
CA VAL A 183 -1.06 -0.49 19.99
C VAL A 183 -0.22 0.36 20.94
N ASP A 184 -0.21 0.06 22.24
CA ASP A 184 0.58 0.80 23.23
C ASP A 184 2.11 0.65 23.03
N ALA A 185 2.53 -0.39 22.29
CA ALA A 185 3.92 -0.74 22.03
C ALA A 185 4.31 -0.55 20.56
N TRP A 186 3.56 0.22 19.77
CA TRP A 186 3.76 0.34 18.32
C TRP A 186 5.17 0.76 17.92
N LYS A 187 5.80 1.65 18.69
CA LYS A 187 7.19 2.07 18.47
C LYS A 187 8.17 0.93 18.67
N ASP A 188 7.96 0.11 19.71
CA ASP A 188 8.80 -1.06 20.03
C ASP A 188 8.56 -2.23 19.05
N LEU A 189 7.43 -2.23 18.35
CA LEU A 189 7.18 -3.11 17.20
C LEU A 189 7.89 -2.62 15.93
N GLY A 190 8.36 -1.38 15.91
CA GLY A 190 9.11 -0.78 14.82
C GLY A 190 8.25 -0.17 13.72
N PHE A 191 7.01 0.21 14.02
CA PHE A 191 6.22 1.06 13.11
C PHE A 191 6.75 2.50 13.18
N ASP A 192 6.70 3.21 12.06
CA ASP A 192 7.08 4.63 11.95
C ASP A 192 5.86 5.55 12.03
N TYR A 193 4.73 5.08 11.48
CA TYR A 193 3.48 5.84 11.42
C TYR A 193 2.31 4.95 11.84
N VAL A 194 1.55 5.45 12.82
CA VAL A 194 0.31 4.83 13.29
C VAL A 194 -0.83 5.82 13.13
N MET A 195 -1.93 5.38 12.55
CA MET A 195 -3.14 6.19 12.33
C MET A 195 -4.32 5.51 13.03
N LEU A 196 -5.00 6.28 13.88
CA LEU A 196 -6.15 5.89 14.69
C LEU A 196 -7.35 6.77 14.33
#